data_AF-A0A6N6S1G3-F1
#
_entry.id   AF-A0A6N6S1G3-F1
#
_cell.length_a   1.000
_cell.length_b   1.000
_cell.length_c   1.000
_cell.angle_alpha   90.00
_cell.angle_beta   90.00
_cell.angle_gamma   90.00
#
_symmetry.space_group_name_H-M   'P 1'
#
loop_
_entity.id
_entity.type
_entity.pdbx_description
1 polymer ?
#
loop_
_entity_poly.entity_id
_entity_poly.type
_entity_poly.pdbx_seq_one_letter_code
_entity_poly.pdbx_strand_id
1 'polypeptide(L)'
;MVKQTASLEIGEVKQYKELQSQLVTEQKKLSDTESKLAQIRKDIQELEGKASKSEVYKKDAIERFVRNEITQAELEGFRKKSVAAAKEYDDTMELIAFSEEVIAKQGNVIAEIQRKMRDVSLSIWDKIAEKYQDKFEKAIGDTAGLLWVAMRSGGRYTPLLSRFDLPERFRAIAAPDSKECETLKARLWNEFVGAD
;
A
#
# COMPACT_ATOMS: atom_id res chain seq x y z
N MET A 1 -2.55 22.81 -35.09
CA MET A 1 -3.55 21.79 -34.70
C MET A 1 -2.87 20.52 -34.20
N VAL A 2 -2.10 20.57 -33.10
CA VAL A 2 -1.32 19.40 -32.60
C VAL A 2 -1.78 19.00 -31.19
N LYS A 3 -3.10 18.86 -31.00
CA LYS A 3 -3.72 18.48 -29.71
C LYS A 3 -4.74 17.35 -29.88
N GLN A 4 -4.40 16.34 -30.67
CA GLN A 4 -5.14 15.08 -30.73
C GLN A 4 -4.13 13.93 -30.78
N THR A 5 -3.38 13.76 -29.70
CA THR A 5 -2.73 12.47 -29.44
C THR A 5 -3.85 11.54 -28.98
N ALA A 6 -4.14 10.53 -29.81
CA ALA A 6 -5.29 9.66 -29.68
C ALA A 6 -5.27 8.91 -28.34
N SER A 7 -6.11 9.36 -27.40
CA SER A 7 -6.55 8.53 -26.27
C SER A 7 -7.32 7.34 -26.86
N LEU A 8 -6.64 6.22 -27.08
CA LEU A 8 -7.33 4.96 -27.26
C LEU A 8 -7.73 4.52 -25.86
N GLU A 9 -8.93 4.93 -25.43
CA GLU A 9 -9.54 4.43 -24.18
C GLU A 9 -9.84 2.94 -24.34
N ILE A 10 -8.81 2.11 -24.14
CA ILE A 10 -8.97 0.67 -24.02
C ILE A 10 -9.50 0.41 -22.61
N GLY A 11 -10.48 -0.51 -22.45
CA GLY A 11 -11.13 -0.79 -21.17
C GLY A 11 -10.15 -1.03 -20.01
N GLU A 12 -8.98 -1.61 -20.28
CA GLU A 12 -7.93 -1.83 -19.29
C GLU A 12 -7.34 -0.52 -18.72
N VAL A 13 -7.22 0.55 -19.51
CA VAL A 13 -6.71 1.84 -19.02
C VAL A 13 -7.68 2.45 -18.02
N LYS A 14 -8.98 2.37 -18.30
CA LYS A 14 -10.03 2.81 -17.37
C LYS A 14 -10.00 1.99 -16.09
N GLN A 15 -9.89 0.66 -16.22
CA GLN A 15 -9.77 -0.26 -15.10
C GLN A 15 -8.51 0.03 -14.25
N TYR A 16 -7.36 0.32 -14.88
CA TYR A 16 -6.13 0.67 -14.19
C TYR A 16 -6.29 1.95 -13.36
N LYS A 17 -6.91 3.00 -13.93
CA LYS A 17 -7.18 4.26 -13.22
C LYS A 17 -8.15 4.07 -12.06
N GLU A 18 -9.18 3.24 -12.25
CA GLU A 18 -10.13 2.90 -11.18
C GLU A 18 -9.44 2.14 -10.03
N LEU A 19 -8.65 1.12 -10.34
CA LEU A 19 -7.86 0.39 -9.34
C LEU A 19 -6.86 1.30 -8.62
N GLN A 20 -6.24 2.26 -9.33
CA GLN A 20 -5.35 3.25 -8.72
C GLN A 20 -6.10 4.14 -7.72
N SER A 21 -7.31 4.59 -8.07
CA SER A 21 -8.16 5.38 -7.17
C SER A 21 -8.60 4.57 -5.93
N GLN A 22 -8.96 3.29 -6.14
CA GLN A 22 -9.27 2.36 -5.05
C GLN A 22 -8.06 2.16 -4.13
N LEU A 23 -6.86 1.97 -4.70
CA LEU A 23 -5.62 1.81 -3.94
C LEU A 23 -5.35 3.01 -3.03
N VAL A 24 -5.44 4.23 -3.56
CA VAL A 24 -5.24 5.46 -2.78
C VAL A 24 -6.27 5.56 -1.64
N THR A 25 -7.52 5.19 -1.92
CA THR A 25 -8.59 5.21 -0.91
C THR A 25 -8.32 4.21 0.21
N GLU A 26 -7.93 2.98 -0.11
CA GLU A 26 -7.64 1.95 0.89
C GLU A 26 -6.35 2.27 1.68
N GLN A 27 -5.33 2.83 1.04
CA GLN A 27 -4.13 3.31 1.73
C GLN A 27 -4.43 4.42 2.73
N LYS A 28 -5.33 5.35 2.37
CA LYS A 28 -5.78 6.39 3.30
C LYS A 28 -6.54 5.79 4.48
N LYS A 29 -7.47 4.86 4.24
CA LYS A 29 -8.21 4.18 5.31
C LYS A 29 -7.26 3.42 6.24
N LEU A 30 -6.25 2.73 5.70
CA LEU A 30 -5.23 2.04 6.49
C LEU A 30 -4.48 3.03 7.40
N SER A 31 -4.00 4.13 6.83
CA SER A 31 -3.30 5.19 7.59
C SER A 31 -4.15 5.78 8.71
N ASP A 32 -5.46 5.98 8.47
CA ASP A 32 -6.40 6.47 9.47
C ASP A 32 -6.59 5.42 10.60
N THR A 33 -6.69 4.13 10.27
CA THR A 33 -6.79 3.05 11.26
C THR A 33 -5.50 2.93 12.09
N GLU A 34 -4.33 2.98 11.46
CA GLU A 34 -3.04 2.95 12.14
C GLU A 34 -2.86 4.12 13.10
N SER A 35 -3.31 5.32 12.70
CA SER A 35 -3.28 6.51 13.56
C SER A 35 -4.17 6.35 14.79
N LYS A 36 -5.37 5.76 14.62
CA LYS A 36 -6.27 5.45 15.74
C LYS A 36 -5.66 4.39 16.66
N LEU A 37 -5.06 3.34 16.11
CA LEU A 37 -4.37 2.31 16.90
C LEU A 37 -3.21 2.90 17.72
N ALA A 38 -2.44 3.82 17.13
CA ALA A 38 -1.37 4.52 17.85
C ALA A 38 -1.91 5.33 19.04
N GLN A 39 -3.07 5.98 18.88
CA GLN A 39 -3.73 6.67 19.99
C GLN A 39 -4.22 5.69 21.07
N ILE A 40 -4.87 4.59 20.69
CA ILE A 40 -5.33 3.57 21.65
C ILE A 40 -4.15 2.98 22.44
N ARG A 41 -3.01 2.74 21.79
CA ARG A 41 -1.78 2.27 22.46
C ARG A 41 -1.25 3.27 23.49
N LYS A 42 -1.38 4.57 23.21
CA LYS A 42 -1.03 5.61 24.17
C LYS A 42 -2.01 5.61 25.35
N ASP A 43 -3.30 5.45 25.09
CA ASP A 43 -4.33 5.39 26.13
C ASP A 43 -4.09 4.18 27.06
N ILE A 44 -3.65 3.04 26.52
CA ILE A 44 -3.23 1.87 27.33
C ILE A 44 -2.06 2.20 28.24
N GLN A 45 -1.01 2.88 27.75
CA GLN A 45 0.13 3.25 28.62
C GLN A 45 -0.32 4.14 29.79
N GLU A 46 -1.28 5.03 29.54
CA GLU A 46 -1.88 5.84 30.61
C GLU A 46 -2.69 4.99 31.60
N LEU A 47 -3.44 4.00 31.10
CA LEU A 47 -4.18 3.04 31.93
C LEU A 47 -3.25 2.15 32.77
N GLU A 48 -2.13 1.68 32.23
CA GLU A 48 -1.12 0.91 32.99
C GLU A 48 -0.53 1.72 34.13
N GLY A 49 -0.25 3.01 33.87
CA GLY A 49 0.20 3.94 34.91
C GLY A 49 -0.87 4.16 36.00
N LYS A 50 -2.15 4.27 35.61
CA LYS A 50 -3.28 4.38 36.56
C LYS A 50 -3.48 3.08 37.35
N ALA A 51 -3.39 1.92 36.70
CA ALA A 51 -3.53 0.61 37.33
C ALA A 51 -2.43 0.38 38.38
N SER A 52 -1.18 0.68 38.04
CA SER A 52 -0.04 0.60 38.97
C SER A 52 -0.26 1.46 40.21
N LYS A 53 -0.71 2.71 40.03
CA LYS A 53 -1.06 3.60 41.16
C LYS A 53 -2.26 3.07 41.95
N SER A 54 -3.28 2.56 41.27
CA SER A 54 -4.46 1.99 41.92
C SER A 54 -4.13 0.77 42.76
N GLU A 55 -3.16 -0.04 42.36
CA GLU A 55 -2.71 -1.19 43.14
C GLU A 55 -1.99 -0.75 44.42
N VAL A 56 -1.14 0.28 44.34
CA VAL A 56 -0.51 0.91 45.50
C VAL A 56 -1.58 1.45 46.46
N TYR A 57 -2.57 2.19 45.95
CA TYR A 57 -3.67 2.71 46.78
C TYR A 57 -4.51 1.60 47.39
N LYS A 58 -4.68 0.47 46.70
CA LYS A 58 -5.40 -0.69 47.23
C LYS A 58 -4.63 -1.34 48.38
N LYS A 59 -3.31 -1.49 48.27
CA LYS A 59 -2.45 -2.01 49.34
C LYS A 59 -2.48 -1.09 50.57
N ASP A 60 -2.33 0.23 50.35
CA ASP A 60 -2.46 1.24 51.42
C ASP A 60 -3.84 1.20 52.09
N ALA A 61 -4.93 1.14 51.31
CA ALA A 61 -6.28 1.05 51.87
C ALA A 61 -6.49 -0.22 52.71
N ILE A 62 -5.92 -1.36 52.32
CA ILE A 62 -5.97 -2.60 53.11
C ILE A 62 -5.23 -2.42 54.43
N GLU A 63 -4.02 -1.84 54.42
CA GLU A 63 -3.24 -1.58 55.63
C GLU A 63 -3.97 -0.63 56.59
N ARG A 64 -4.55 0.44 56.05
CA ARG A 64 -5.33 1.42 56.82
C ARG A 64 -6.62 0.82 57.37
N PHE A 65 -7.27 -0.08 56.64
CA PHE A 65 -8.42 -0.82 57.13
C PHE A 65 -8.04 -1.75 58.29
N VAL A 66 -6.92 -2.48 58.19
CA VAL A 66 -6.40 -3.34 59.27
C VAL A 66 -6.07 -2.52 60.52
N ARG A 67 -5.62 -1.27 60.37
CA ARG A 67 -5.39 -0.32 61.48
C ARG A 67 -6.66 0.37 61.98
N ASN A 68 -7.84 0.05 61.46
CA ASN A 68 -9.12 0.70 61.73
C ASN A 68 -9.15 2.22 61.41
N GLU A 69 -8.30 2.68 60.48
CA GLU A 69 -8.24 4.09 60.05
C GLU A 69 -9.27 4.42 58.96
N ILE A 70 -9.78 3.41 58.26
CA ILE A 70 -10.86 3.54 57.27
C ILE A 70 -11.96 2.50 57.53
N THR A 71 -13.15 2.80 57.05
CA THR A 71 -14.32 1.92 57.12
C THR A 71 -14.31 0.86 56.02
N GLN A 72 -15.10 -0.20 56.21
CA GLN A 72 -15.32 -1.22 55.18
C GLN A 72 -15.93 -0.62 53.91
N ALA A 73 -16.81 0.38 54.04
CA ALA A 73 -17.42 1.05 52.90
C ALA A 73 -16.39 1.80 52.04
N GLU A 74 -15.39 2.44 52.67
CA GLU A 74 -14.30 3.10 51.96
C GLU A 74 -13.41 2.09 51.23
N LEU A 75 -13.06 0.97 51.88
CA LEU A 75 -12.30 -0.13 51.27
C LEU A 75 -13.02 -0.72 50.04
N GLU A 76 -14.33 -0.94 50.15
CA GLU A 76 -15.19 -1.40 49.05
C GLU A 76 -15.16 -0.40 47.88
N GLY A 77 -15.12 0.90 48.17
CA GLY A 77 -14.95 1.97 47.20
C GLY A 77 -13.65 1.87 46.41
N PHE A 78 -12.52 1.62 47.08
CA PHE A 78 -11.23 1.37 46.41
C PHE A 78 -11.27 0.11 45.55
N ARG A 79 -11.90 -0.97 46.05
CA ARG A 79 -12.05 -2.22 45.30
C ARG A 79 -12.85 -2.01 44.01
N LYS A 80 -13.98 -1.29 44.07
CA LYS A 80 -14.80 -0.99 42.89
C LYS A 80 -14.03 -0.18 41.84
N LYS A 81 -13.27 0.84 42.26
CA LYS A 81 -12.42 1.63 41.35
C LYS A 81 -11.35 0.76 40.66
N SER A 82 -10.70 -0.12 41.42
CA SER A 82 -9.70 -1.04 40.88
C SER A 82 -10.30 -2.03 39.86
N VAL A 83 -11.48 -2.58 40.14
CA VAL A 83 -12.19 -3.47 39.20
C VAL A 83 -12.62 -2.72 37.94
N ALA A 84 -13.12 -1.48 38.07
CA ALA A 84 -13.49 -0.66 36.93
C ALA A 84 -12.29 -0.34 36.02
N ALA A 85 -11.14 0.00 36.61
CA ALA A 85 -9.91 0.25 35.85
C ALA A 85 -9.37 -1.00 35.14
N ALA A 86 -9.45 -2.18 35.78
CA ALA A 86 -9.07 -3.44 35.15
C ALA A 86 -9.97 -3.75 33.94
N LYS A 87 -11.29 -3.54 34.08
CA LYS A 87 -12.22 -3.70 32.97
C LYS A 87 -11.92 -2.74 31.81
N GLU A 88 -11.65 -1.46 32.11
CA GLU A 88 -11.30 -0.47 31.08
C GLU A 88 -10.02 -0.87 30.32
N TYR A 89 -9.04 -1.44 31.02
CA TYR A 89 -7.83 -1.99 30.41
C TYR A 89 -8.15 -3.17 29.47
N ASP A 90 -8.93 -4.14 29.94
CA ASP A 90 -9.32 -5.31 29.15
C ASP A 90 -10.11 -4.89 27.90
N ASP A 91 -11.10 -4.01 28.04
CA ASP A 91 -11.90 -3.47 26.93
C ASP A 91 -10.98 -2.77 25.89
N THR A 92 -9.95 -2.05 26.36
CA THR A 92 -9.00 -1.36 25.47
C THR A 92 -8.06 -2.33 24.76
N MET A 93 -7.63 -3.40 25.43
CA MET A 93 -6.84 -4.48 24.82
C MET A 93 -7.62 -5.20 23.72
N GLU A 94 -8.91 -5.45 23.93
CA GLU A 94 -9.80 -6.01 22.90
C GLU A 94 -9.90 -5.07 21.69
N LEU A 95 -10.01 -3.76 21.91
CA LEU A 95 -10.03 -2.77 20.82
C LEU A 95 -8.72 -2.74 20.03
N ILE A 96 -7.56 -2.94 20.68
CA ILE A 96 -6.28 -3.10 19.99
C ILE A 96 -6.29 -4.33 19.10
N ALA A 97 -6.64 -5.50 19.66
CA ALA A 97 -6.65 -6.75 18.91
C ALA A 97 -7.59 -6.67 17.69
N PHE A 98 -8.78 -6.09 17.87
CA PHE A 98 -9.71 -5.84 16.77
C PHE A 98 -9.12 -4.90 15.72
N SER A 99 -8.47 -3.81 16.13
CA SER A 99 -7.86 -2.84 15.21
C SER A 99 -6.71 -3.46 14.40
N GLU A 100 -5.90 -4.31 15.03
CA GLU A 100 -4.81 -5.05 14.37
C GLU A 100 -5.37 -6.04 13.34
N GLU A 101 -6.48 -6.71 13.63
CA GLU A 101 -7.17 -7.57 12.67
C GLU A 101 -7.70 -6.77 11.46
N VAL A 102 -8.29 -5.60 11.70
CA VAL A 102 -8.76 -4.69 10.63
C VAL A 102 -7.60 -4.23 9.76
N ILE A 103 -6.46 -3.84 10.34
CA ILE A 103 -5.24 -3.46 9.61
C ILE A 103 -4.76 -4.62 8.74
N ALA A 104 -4.70 -5.85 9.28
CA ALA A 104 -4.29 -7.02 8.52
C ALA A 104 -5.23 -7.29 7.33
N LYS A 105 -6.54 -7.20 7.54
CA LYS A 105 -7.55 -7.33 6.49
C LYS A 105 -7.40 -6.25 5.41
N GLN A 106 -7.20 -4.99 5.80
CA GLN A 106 -6.96 -3.89 4.86
C GLN A 106 -5.67 -4.09 4.06
N GLY A 107 -4.60 -4.57 4.70
CA GLY A 107 -3.35 -4.93 4.04
C GLY A 107 -3.54 -5.99 2.95
N ASN A 108 -4.37 -7.00 3.21
CA ASN A 108 -4.73 -8.02 2.22
C ASN A 108 -5.48 -7.44 1.02
N VAL A 109 -6.45 -6.54 1.25
CA VAL A 109 -7.20 -5.85 0.18
C VAL A 109 -6.26 -5.01 -0.69
N ILE A 110 -5.36 -4.24 -0.08
CA ILE A 110 -4.34 -3.46 -0.79
C ILE A 110 -3.46 -4.36 -1.66
N ALA A 111 -2.99 -5.48 -1.11
CA ALA A 111 -2.16 -6.43 -1.84
C ALA A 111 -2.90 -7.09 -3.02
N GLU A 112 -4.21 -7.29 -2.91
CA GLU A 112 -5.05 -7.77 -4.00
C GLU A 112 -5.22 -6.71 -5.10
N ILE A 113 -5.50 -5.45 -4.74
CA ILE A 113 -5.59 -4.34 -5.69
C ILE A 113 -4.26 -4.19 -6.45
N GLN A 114 -3.12 -4.23 -5.77
CA GLN A 114 -1.80 -4.16 -6.41
C GLN A 114 -1.50 -5.33 -7.35
N ARG A 115 -2.02 -6.54 -7.05
CA ARG A 115 -1.93 -7.67 -7.98
C ARG A 115 -2.76 -7.42 -9.23
N LYS A 116 -4.03 -7.05 -9.07
CA LYS A 116 -4.91 -6.70 -10.20
C LYS A 116 -4.33 -5.57 -11.05
N MET A 117 -3.76 -4.53 -10.43
CA MET A 117 -3.10 -3.44 -11.16
C MET A 117 -1.91 -3.92 -11.98
N ARG A 118 -1.09 -4.83 -11.44
CA ARG A 118 0.03 -5.42 -12.20
C ARG A 118 -0.46 -6.22 -13.40
N ASP A 119 -1.49 -7.05 -13.22
CA ASP A 119 -2.05 -7.86 -14.32
C ASP A 119 -2.64 -6.98 -15.42
N VAL A 120 -3.39 -5.93 -15.04
CA VAL A 120 -3.96 -4.96 -15.99
C VAL A 120 -2.85 -4.17 -16.69
N SER A 121 -1.79 -3.77 -15.96
CA SER A 121 -0.64 -3.08 -16.54
C SER A 121 0.07 -3.94 -17.58
N LEU A 122 0.28 -5.24 -17.30
CA LEU A 122 0.85 -6.19 -18.24
C LEU A 122 -0.01 -6.32 -19.50
N SER A 123 -1.33 -6.44 -19.36
CA SER A 123 -2.26 -6.48 -20.50
C SER A 123 -2.19 -5.20 -21.35
N ILE A 124 -2.10 -4.02 -20.74
CA ILE A 124 -1.89 -2.76 -21.46
C ILE A 124 -0.57 -2.79 -22.24
N TRP A 125 0.51 -3.26 -21.61
CA TRP A 125 1.81 -3.39 -22.27
C TRP A 125 1.80 -4.39 -23.42
N ASP A 126 1.09 -5.51 -23.30
CA ASP A 126 0.91 -6.47 -24.41
C ASP A 126 0.22 -5.80 -25.60
N LYS A 127 -0.84 -5.01 -25.36
CA LYS A 127 -1.55 -4.29 -26.44
C LYS A 127 -0.73 -3.15 -27.05
N ILE A 128 0.09 -2.46 -26.24
CA ILE A 128 1.08 -1.51 -26.75
C ILE A 128 2.03 -2.27 -27.67
N ALA A 129 2.60 -3.38 -27.19
CA ALA A 129 3.56 -4.17 -27.95
C ALA A 129 2.96 -4.66 -29.29
N GLU A 130 1.75 -5.22 -29.31
CA GLU A 130 1.06 -5.64 -30.53
C GLU A 130 0.89 -4.49 -31.55
N LYS A 131 0.39 -3.33 -31.10
CA LYS A 131 0.18 -2.17 -31.97
C LYS A 131 1.47 -1.62 -32.57
N TYR A 132 2.56 -1.68 -31.82
CA TYR A 132 3.85 -1.25 -32.32
C TYR A 132 4.54 -2.34 -33.15
N GLN A 133 4.34 -3.63 -32.86
CA GLN A 133 4.85 -4.76 -33.65
C GLN A 133 4.49 -4.62 -35.13
N ASP A 134 3.23 -4.34 -35.45
CA ASP A 134 2.77 -4.12 -36.84
C ASP A 134 3.50 -2.94 -37.54
N LYS A 135 3.88 -1.92 -36.77
CA LYS A 135 4.64 -0.76 -37.28
C LYS A 135 6.13 -1.06 -37.40
N PHE A 136 6.65 -1.95 -36.56
CA PHE A 136 8.06 -2.36 -36.53
C PHE A 136 8.38 -3.38 -37.63
N GLU A 137 7.54 -4.40 -37.82
CA GLU A 137 7.70 -5.41 -38.87
C GLU A 137 7.71 -4.77 -40.27
N LYS A 138 6.87 -3.75 -40.50
CA LYS A 138 6.86 -2.95 -41.73
C LYS A 138 8.11 -2.09 -41.94
N ALA A 139 8.84 -1.76 -40.87
CA ALA A 139 9.94 -0.79 -40.93
C ALA A 139 11.33 -1.43 -40.93
N ILE A 140 11.49 -2.66 -40.39
CA ILE A 140 12.83 -3.22 -40.08
C ILE A 140 13.01 -4.68 -40.57
N GLY A 141 11.94 -5.42 -40.92
CA GLY A 141 12.08 -6.86 -41.25
C GLY A 141 12.50 -7.72 -40.04
N ASP A 142 13.14 -8.86 -40.26
CA ASP A 142 13.41 -9.94 -39.28
C ASP A 142 14.10 -9.52 -37.96
N THR A 143 14.76 -8.37 -37.91
CA THR A 143 15.38 -7.80 -36.68
C THR A 143 14.35 -7.37 -35.63
N ALA A 144 13.06 -7.33 -35.98
CA ALA A 144 11.94 -6.95 -35.11
C ALA A 144 11.68 -7.95 -33.96
N GLY A 145 11.96 -9.24 -34.17
CA GLY A 145 11.68 -10.29 -33.18
C GLY A 145 12.50 -10.20 -31.88
N LEU A 146 13.67 -9.56 -31.92
CA LEU A 146 14.58 -9.42 -30.77
C LEU A 146 14.27 -8.17 -29.92
N LEU A 147 13.83 -7.07 -30.53
CA LEU A 147 13.29 -5.89 -29.84
C LEU A 147 11.95 -6.20 -29.14
N TRP A 148 11.17 -7.11 -29.72
CA TRP A 148 9.89 -7.59 -29.21
C TRP A 148 9.98 -8.27 -27.83
N VAL A 149 11.03 -9.06 -27.58
CA VAL A 149 11.30 -9.70 -26.27
C VAL A 149 11.64 -8.65 -25.18
N ALA A 150 12.35 -7.59 -25.56
CA ALA A 150 12.72 -6.50 -24.65
C ALA A 150 11.51 -5.65 -24.22
N MET A 151 10.53 -5.45 -25.12
CA MET A 151 9.29 -4.73 -24.81
C MET A 151 8.34 -5.53 -23.92
N ARG A 152 8.12 -6.83 -24.21
CA ARG A 152 7.21 -7.70 -23.44
C ARG A 152 7.61 -7.91 -21.98
N SER A 153 8.88 -7.71 -21.65
CA SER A 153 9.41 -7.92 -20.31
C SER A 153 9.54 -6.63 -19.50
N GLY A 154 9.01 -5.50 -19.98
CA GLY A 154 9.25 -4.19 -19.37
C GLY A 154 10.74 -3.82 -19.34
N GLY A 155 11.53 -4.36 -20.27
CA GLY A 155 12.99 -4.26 -20.32
C GLY A 155 13.78 -5.30 -19.51
N ARG A 156 13.14 -6.31 -18.89
CA ARG A 156 13.87 -7.27 -18.02
C ARG A 156 14.67 -8.34 -18.76
N TYR A 157 14.37 -8.59 -20.04
CA TYR A 157 15.09 -9.57 -20.84
C TYR A 157 15.47 -8.95 -22.19
N THR A 158 16.63 -8.29 -22.22
CA THR A 158 17.25 -7.85 -23.47
C THR A 158 18.57 -8.60 -23.66
N PRO A 159 18.58 -9.78 -24.29
CA PRO A 159 19.82 -10.30 -24.85
C PRO A 159 19.73 -10.27 -26.39
N LEU A 160 20.87 -9.95 -27.03
CA LEU A 160 21.26 -10.36 -28.40
C LEU A 160 21.19 -9.36 -29.58
N LEU A 161 21.01 -8.04 -29.38
CA LEU A 161 21.28 -7.07 -30.46
C LEU A 161 22.32 -6.03 -30.05
N SER A 162 23.31 -5.79 -30.93
CA SER A 162 24.25 -4.69 -30.78
C SER A 162 23.50 -3.36 -30.88
N ARG A 163 23.75 -2.43 -29.95
CA ARG A 163 23.15 -1.08 -29.93
C ARG A 163 23.28 -0.35 -31.28
N PHE A 164 24.31 -0.68 -32.06
CA PHE A 164 24.61 -0.04 -33.34
C PHE A 164 23.73 -0.54 -34.50
N ASP A 165 23.15 -1.72 -34.38
CA ASP A 165 22.27 -2.32 -35.41
C ASP A 165 20.82 -1.80 -35.31
N LEU A 166 20.54 -0.99 -34.28
CA LEU A 166 19.23 -0.40 -34.03
C LEU A 166 19.13 1.02 -34.61
N PRO A 167 17.99 1.38 -35.22
CA PRO A 167 17.67 2.77 -35.54
C PRO A 167 17.77 3.65 -34.30
N GLU A 168 18.26 4.88 -34.47
CA GLU A 168 18.64 5.78 -33.37
C GLU A 168 17.55 5.94 -32.30
N ARG A 169 16.27 6.01 -32.72
CA ARG A 169 15.10 6.11 -31.83
C ARG A 169 14.85 4.88 -30.93
N PHE A 170 15.52 3.76 -31.18
CA PHE A 170 15.35 2.49 -30.44
C PHE A 170 16.60 2.02 -29.71
N ARG A 171 17.73 2.72 -29.87
CA ARG A 171 18.99 2.40 -29.16
C ARG A 171 18.86 2.50 -27.65
N ALA A 172 17.95 3.34 -27.17
CA ALA A 172 17.62 3.49 -25.76
C ALA A 172 16.99 2.23 -25.15
N ILE A 173 16.26 1.43 -25.94
CA ILE A 173 15.54 0.24 -25.45
C ILE A 173 16.50 -0.93 -25.20
N ALA A 174 17.60 -0.99 -25.95
CA ALA A 174 18.60 -2.05 -25.83
C ALA A 174 19.49 -1.96 -24.58
N ALA A 175 19.45 -0.84 -23.87
CA ALA A 175 20.09 -0.65 -22.57
C ALA A 175 18.98 -0.47 -21.52
N PRO A 176 18.44 -1.56 -20.95
CA PRO A 176 17.20 -1.52 -20.16
C PRO A 176 17.29 -0.66 -18.89
N ASP A 177 18.50 -0.46 -18.37
CA ASP A 177 18.80 0.38 -17.19
C ASP A 177 19.26 1.79 -17.56
N SER A 178 19.21 2.17 -18.83
CA SER A 178 19.58 3.52 -19.25
C SER A 178 18.46 4.52 -18.94
N LYS A 179 18.85 5.73 -18.55
CA LYS A 179 17.92 6.86 -18.36
C LYS A 179 17.10 7.15 -19.62
N GLU A 180 17.67 6.88 -20.80
CA GLU A 180 16.99 7.00 -22.09
C GLU A 180 15.85 5.97 -22.22
N CYS A 181 16.05 4.73 -21.77
CA CYS A 181 15.01 3.68 -21.73
C CYS A 181 13.85 4.06 -20.83
N GLU A 182 14.15 4.52 -19.60
CA GLU A 182 13.11 4.95 -18.66
C GLU A 182 12.30 6.14 -19.20
N THR A 183 12.97 7.11 -19.81
CA THR A 183 12.31 8.28 -20.42
C THR A 183 11.39 7.84 -21.57
N LEU A 184 11.81 6.88 -22.38
CA LEU A 184 11.00 6.35 -23.46
C LEU A 184 9.80 5.55 -22.93
N LYS A 185 9.99 4.69 -21.92
CA LYS A 185 8.91 3.94 -21.26
C LYS A 185 7.87 4.88 -20.69
N ALA A 186 8.30 5.91 -19.96
CA ALA A 186 7.41 6.93 -19.39
C ALA A 186 6.64 7.67 -20.49
N ARG A 187 7.31 8.06 -21.58
CA ARG A 187 6.66 8.75 -22.71
C ARG A 187 5.62 7.87 -23.39
N LEU A 188 5.94 6.61 -23.69
CA LEU A 188 5.01 5.65 -24.32
C LEU A 188 3.82 5.35 -23.41
N TRP A 189 4.08 5.17 -22.12
CA TRP A 189 3.04 5.00 -21.11
C TRP A 189 2.11 6.21 -21.06
N ASN A 190 2.65 7.42 -20.99
CA ASN A 190 1.86 8.66 -20.94
C ASN A 190 1.07 8.87 -22.23
N GLU A 191 1.63 8.55 -23.40
CA GLU A 191 0.95 8.62 -24.69
C GLU A 191 -0.25 7.65 -24.76
N PHE A 192 -0.14 6.46 -24.17
CA PHE A 192 -1.21 5.45 -24.20
C PHE A 192 -2.24 5.57 -23.08
N VAL A 193 -1.80 5.93 -21.88
CA VAL A 193 -2.62 5.96 -20.66
C VAL A 193 -3.17 7.36 -20.39
N GLY A 194 -2.65 8.39 -21.06
CA GLY A 194 -3.07 9.77 -20.88
C GLY A 194 -2.77 10.25 -19.46
N ALA A 195 -1.52 10.11 -19.03
CA ALA A 195 -1.00 10.72 -17.80
C ALA A 195 -0.17 11.95 -18.22
N ASP A 196 -0.83 13.12 -18.20
CA ASP A 196 -0.13 14.42 -18.21
C ASP A 196 0.47 14.68 -16.82
#